data_AF-A0A517SA30-F1
#
_entry.id   AF-A0A517SA30-F1
#
_cell.length_a   1.000
_cell.length_b   1.000
_cell.length_c   1.000
_cell.angle_alpha   90.00
_cell.angle_beta   90.00
_cell.angle_gamma   90.00
#
_symmetry.space_group_name_H-M   'P 1'
#
loop_
_entity.id
_entity.type
_entity.pdbx_description
1 polymer ?
#
loop_
_entity_poly.entity_id
_entity_poly.type
_entity_poly.pdbx_seq_one_letter_code
_entity_poly.pdbx_strand_id
1 'polypeptide(L)' 'MSSNVSPIGLKLFLLYLAAYGVFVALNAFWPDVMKTPAIAGVNLAIVYGFGLIVGAFVLAVIYAVASGDKGQT' A
#
# COMPACT_ATOMS: atom_id res chain seq x y z
N MET A 1 -28.73 1.75 -10.15
CA MET A 1 -27.75 2.38 -9.23
C MET A 1 -26.39 2.37 -9.91
N SER A 2 -26.01 3.45 -10.59
CA SER A 2 -24.65 3.59 -11.12
C SER A 2 -23.79 4.16 -9.98
N SER A 3 -23.10 3.29 -9.25
CA SER A 3 -22.15 3.70 -8.21
C SER A 3 -20.97 4.37 -8.89
N ASN A 4 -21.01 5.70 -8.99
CA ASN A 4 -19.90 6.54 -9.45
C ASN A 4 -18.78 6.50 -8.41
N VAL A 5 -18.04 5.39 -8.39
CA VAL A 5 -16.77 5.30 -7.69
C VAL A 5 -15.78 6.19 -8.44
N SER A 6 -15.15 7.14 -7.75
CA SER A 6 -14.10 7.97 -8.35
C SER A 6 -13.04 7.07 -9.00
N PRO A 7 -12.86 7.10 -10.33
CA PRO A 7 -12.03 6.13 -11.04
C PRO A 7 -10.56 6.20 -10.63
N ILE A 8 -10.13 7.32 -10.03
CA ILE A 8 -8.75 7.50 -9.56
C ILE A 8 -8.54 6.87 -8.18
N GLY A 9 -9.51 6.97 -7.27
CA GLY A 9 -9.43 6.37 -5.94
C GLY A 9 -9.45 4.84 -5.99
N LEU A 10 -10.29 4.27 -6.87
CA LEU A 10 -10.36 2.83 -7.07
C LEU A 10 -9.07 2.25 -7.66
N LYS A 11 -8.44 2.96 -8.61
CA LYS A 11 -7.14 2.54 -9.19
C LYS A 11 -6.02 2.56 -8.15
N LEU A 12 -5.94 3.59 -7.32
CA LEU A 12 -4.95 3.68 -6.25
C LEU A 12 -5.20 2.63 -5.16
N PHE A 13 -6.46 2.38 -4.80
CA PHE A 13 -6.82 1.30 -3.90
C PHE A 13 -6.40 -0.07 -4.44
N LEU A 14 -6.66 -0.35 -5.73
CA LEU A 14 -6.24 -1.61 -6.36
C LEU A 14 -4.72 -1.76 -6.43
N LEU A 15 -3.99 -0.66 -6.67
CA LEU A 15 -2.53 -0.65 -6.64
C LEU A 15 -2.00 -1.00 -5.24
N TYR A 16 -2.55 -0.39 -4.20
CA TYR A 16 -2.21 -0.72 -2.82
C TYR A 16 -2.57 -2.17 -2.48
N LEU A 17 -3.76 -2.62 -2.89
CA LEU A 17 -4.23 -3.98 -2.66
C LEU A 17 -3.31 -5.02 -3.30
N ALA A 18 -2.82 -4.75 -4.51
CA ALA A 18 -1.85 -5.62 -5.18
C ALA A 18 -0.52 -5.68 -4.41
N ALA A 19 0.01 -4.53 -3.96
CA ALA A 19 1.22 -4.48 -3.15
C ALA A 19 1.07 -5.24 -1.82
N TYR A 20 -0.07 -5.07 -1.15
CA TYR A 20 -0.42 -5.82 0.05
C TYR A 20 -0.54 -7.32 -0.23
N GLY A 21 -1.17 -7.72 -1.34
CA GLY A 21 -1.29 -9.11 -1.76
C GLY A 21 0.08 -9.77 -2.00
N VAL A 22 1.02 -9.07 -2.62
CA VAL A 22 2.41 -9.55 -2.80
C VAL A 22 3.09 -9.74 -1.44
N PHE A 23 2.92 -8.79 -0.50
CA PHE A 23 3.47 -8.94 0.85
C PHE A 23 2.88 -10.15 1.59
N VAL A 24 1.56 -10.36 1.51
CA VAL A 24 0.91 -11.52 2.11
C VAL A 24 1.42 -12.82 1.48
N ALA A 25 1.56 -12.87 0.15
CA ALA A 25 2.09 -14.03 -0.56
C ALA A 25 3.55 -14.32 -0.13
N LEU A 26 4.40 -13.30 -0.04
CA LEU A 26 5.78 -13.45 0.44
C LEU A 26 5.84 -14.00 1.87
N ASN A 27 4.96 -13.53 2.76
CA ASN A 27 4.85 -14.06 4.12
C ASN A 27 4.34 -15.51 4.18
N ALA A 28 3.44 -15.89 3.26
CA ALA A 28 2.84 -17.21 3.22
C ALA A 28 3.78 -18.27 2.62
N PHE A 29 4.51 -17.93 1.54
CA PHE A 29 5.32 -18.89 0.79
C PHE A 29 6.81 -18.89 1.18
N TRP A 30 7.35 -17.77 1.69
CA TRP A 30 8.74 -17.66 2.12
C TRP A 30 8.89 -17.11 3.55
N PRO A 31 8.34 -17.81 4.56
CA PRO A 31 8.44 -17.38 5.96
C PRO A 31 9.90 -17.37 6.47
N ASP A 32 10.79 -18.19 5.92
CA ASP A 32 12.21 -18.23 6.32
C ASP A 32 12.97 -16.95 5.96
N VAL A 33 12.63 -16.32 4.83
CA VAL A 33 13.18 -15.02 4.41
C VAL A 33 12.58 -13.89 5.25
N MET A 34 11.34 -14.04 5.73
CA MET A 34 10.68 -13.05 6.59
C MET A 34 11.17 -13.07 8.05
N LYS A 35 11.68 -14.22 8.51
CA LYS A 35 12.33 -14.40 9.83
C LYS A 35 13.77 -13.91 9.88
N THR A 36 14.36 -13.54 8.75
CA THR A 36 15.73 -13.06 8.75
C THR A 36 15.79 -11.71 9.45
N PRO A 37 16.64 -11.55 10.50
CA PRO A 37 16.78 -10.28 11.19
C PRO A 37 17.30 -9.24 10.18
N ALA A 38 16.58 -8.13 10.08
CA ALA A 38 16.86 -7.06 9.15
C ALA A 38 17.41 -5.85 9.92
N ILE A 39 16.81 -4.69 9.73
CA ILE A 39 17.26 -3.43 10.33
C ILE A 39 17.02 -3.47 11.85
N ALA A 40 18.06 -3.12 12.62
CA ALA A 40 18.01 -2.99 14.08
C ALA A 40 17.59 -4.27 14.85
N GLY A 41 17.77 -5.46 14.26
CA GLY A 41 17.37 -6.74 14.86
C GLY A 41 15.89 -7.06 14.70
N VAL A 42 15.16 -6.26 13.93
CA VAL A 42 13.74 -6.44 13.67
C VAL A 42 13.55 -7.30 12.40
N ASN A 43 12.59 -8.22 12.42
CA ASN A 43 12.32 -9.10 11.28
C ASN A 43 11.93 -8.34 10.01
N LEU A 44 12.34 -8.89 8.87
CA LEU A 44 12.06 -8.35 7.54
C LEU A 44 10.55 -8.10 7.34
N ALA A 45 9.68 -8.97 7.88
CA ALA A 45 8.23 -8.80 7.85
C ALA A 45 7.75 -7.45 8.42
N ILE A 46 8.37 -6.97 9.50
CA ILE A 46 7.98 -5.72 10.16
C ILE A 46 8.42 -4.53 9.32
N VAL A 47 9.61 -4.60 8.71
CA VAL A 47 10.13 -3.54 7.82
C VAL A 47 9.24 -3.39 6.58
N TYR A 48 8.87 -4.50 5.94
CA TYR A 48 7.97 -4.47 4.79
C TYR A 48 6.53 -4.06 5.18
N GLY A 49 6.06 -4.45 6.36
CA GLY A 49 4.78 -3.99 6.91
C GLY A 49 4.74 -2.48 7.12
N PHE A 50 5.80 -1.90 7.69
CA PHE A 50 5.94 -0.43 7.79
C PHE A 50 6.02 0.23 6.42
N GLY A 51 6.71 -0.38 5.46
CA GLY A 51 6.77 0.08 4.07
C GLY A 51 5.39 0.17 3.42
N LEU A 52 4.50 -0.79 3.69
CA LEU A 52 3.12 -0.75 3.20
C LEU A 52 2.31 0.40 3.82
N ILE A 53 2.47 0.66 5.12
CA ILE A 53 1.80 1.78 5.79
C ILE A 53 2.22 3.12 5.16
N VAL A 54 3.53 3.30 4.97
CA VAL A 54 4.07 4.49 4.29
C VAL A 54 3.56 4.57 2.85
N GLY A 55 3.54 3.45 2.12
CA GLY A 55 3.01 3.38 0.77
C GLY A 55 1.53 3.77 0.69
N ALA A 56 0.70 3.27 1.59
CA ALA A 56 -0.72 3.64 1.70
C ALA A 56 -0.88 5.16 1.91
N PHE A 57 -0.06 5.71 2.80
CA PHE A 57 -0.08 7.13 3.12
C PHE A 57 0.33 7.99 1.92
N VAL A 58 1.39 7.59 1.20
CA VAL A 58 1.83 8.24 -0.04
C VAL A 58 0.74 8.19 -1.10
N LEU A 59 0.10 7.03 -1.32
CA LEU A 59 -1.01 6.91 -2.27
C LEU A 59 -2.21 7.77 -1.87
N ALA A 60 -2.50 7.89 -0.57
CA ALA A 60 -3.56 8.76 -0.06
C ALA A 60 -3.24 10.24 -0.31
N VAL A 61 -2.00 10.67 -0.10
CA VAL A 61 -1.55 12.03 -0.42
C VAL A 61 -1.62 12.28 -1.93
N ILE A 62 -1.17 11.34 -2.77
CA ILE A 62 -1.28 11.44 -4.23
C ILE A 62 -2.74 11.56 -4.65
N TYR A 63 -3.64 10.75 -4.09
CA TYR A 63 -5.08 10.87 -4.31
C TYR A 63 -5.59 12.25 -3.91
N ALA A 64 -5.23 12.73 -2.72
CA ALA A 64 -5.68 14.01 -2.19
C ALA A 64 -5.23 15.19 -3.08
N VAL A 65 -3.99 15.18 -3.57
CA VAL A 65 -3.47 16.20 -4.49
C VAL A 65 -4.13 16.08 -5.87
N ALA A 66 -4.16 14.88 -6.46
CA ALA A 66 -4.73 14.65 -7.79
C ALA A 66 -6.26 14.85 -7.86
N SER A 67 -6.95 14.68 -6.73
CA SER A 67 -8.39 14.94 -6.60
C SER A 67 -8.67 16.38 -6.16
N GLY A 68 -7.76 16.98 -5.38
CA GLY A 68 -7.83 18.38 -4.92
C GLY A 68 -7.67 19.40 -6.05
N ASP A 69 -7.02 19.03 -7.15
CA ASP A 69 -6.92 19.84 -8.38
C ASP A 69 -8.24 19.96 -9.17
N LYS A 70 -9.32 19.30 -8.74
CA LYS A 70 -10.67 19.47 -9.31
C LYS A 70 -11.61 20.30 -8.42
N GLY A 71 -11.06 21.03 -7.44
CA GLY A 71 -11.83 21.62 -6.36
C GLY A 71 -11.53 23.08 -5.99
N GLN A 72 -10.88 23.88 -6.83
CA GLN A 72 -10.85 25.34 -6.65
C GLN A 72 -11.12 26.09 -7.96
N THR A 73 -12.39 26.47 -8.09
CA THR A 73 -13.01 27.52 -8.95
C THR A 73 -12.82 27.46 -10.45
#